data_AF-W9ELK7-F1
#
_entry.id   AF-W9ELK7-F1
#
_cell.length_a   1.000
_cell.length_b   1.000
_cell.length_c   1.000
_cell.angle_alpha   90.00
_cell.angle_beta   90.00
_cell.angle_gamma   90.00
#
_symmetry.space_group_name_H-M   'P 1'
#
loop_
_entity.id
_entity.type
_entity.pdbx_description
1 polymer ?
#
loop_
_entity_poly.entity_id
_entity_poly.type
_entity_poly.pdbx_seq_one_letter_code
_entity_poly.pdbx_strand_id
1 'polypeptide(L)'
;MEVFVAGCAFVADWLLFVFPLYQGRMELMESNSVYAKYQSTHSKKKGVPFLYWLFPPLYFRYVKKQNIKGLNRLFKNKDDFRNFYGFYNKSIAWYFVSYAGFLNAIESTYGVLEDLELGFLTIPLFLVIVTSLFILGHHYVNYMASNQHRIRFIKSVASDYHRIKKQTPPNQPKNLD
;
A
#
# COMPACT_ATOMS: atom_id res chain seq x y z
N MET A 1 33.31 2.41 3.86
CA MET A 1 32.37 1.79 4.82
C MET A 1 31.14 2.66 4.99
N GLU A 2 31.31 3.97 5.14
CA GLU A 2 30.24 4.97 5.28
C GLU A 2 29.23 4.95 4.11
N VAL A 3 29.70 5.06 2.86
CA VAL A 3 28.84 4.98 1.65
C VAL A 3 27.99 3.70 1.59
N PHE A 4 28.55 2.57 2.04
CA PHE A 4 27.82 1.30 2.06
C PHE A 4 26.70 1.32 3.12
N VAL A 5 27.00 1.81 4.32
CA VAL A 5 26.01 1.95 5.41
C VAL A 5 24.92 2.93 5.02
N ALA A 6 25.27 4.08 4.44
CA ALA A 6 24.33 5.06 3.92
C ALA A 6 23.44 4.46 2.82
N GLY A 7 24.02 3.66 1.91
CA GLY A 7 23.26 2.92 0.90
C GLY A 7 22.27 1.91 1.51
N CYS A 8 22.65 1.19 2.56
CA CYS A 8 21.73 0.31 3.28
C CYS A 8 20.58 1.07 3.96
N ALA A 9 20.87 2.21 4.60
CA ALA A 9 19.86 3.06 5.21
C ALA A 9 18.87 3.60 4.18
N PHE A 10 19.38 4.11 3.06
CA PHE A 10 18.58 4.54 1.91
C PHE A 10 17.62 3.45 1.43
N VAL A 11 18.10 2.22 1.22
CA VAL A 11 17.24 1.11 0.80
C VAL A 11 16.19 0.81 1.87
N ALA A 12 16.59 0.72 3.13
CA ALA A 12 15.67 0.42 4.24
C ALA A 12 14.55 1.46 4.36
N ASP A 13 14.87 2.74 4.26
CA ASP A 13 13.89 3.82 4.39
C ASP A 13 12.89 3.83 3.22
N TRP A 14 13.35 3.60 1.99
CA TRP A 14 12.45 3.47 0.84
C TRP A 14 11.53 2.24 0.97
N LEU A 15 11.99 1.13 1.56
CA LEU A 15 11.12 -0.01 1.87
C LEU A 15 10.11 0.33 2.97
N LEU A 16 10.52 1.09 3.99
CA LEU A 16 9.64 1.61 5.05
C LEU A 16 8.60 2.62 4.53
N PHE A 17 8.88 3.28 3.40
CA PHE A 17 7.85 4.03 2.69
C PHE A 17 6.87 3.10 1.98
N VAL A 18 7.37 2.21 1.10
CA VAL A 18 6.56 1.47 0.13
C VAL A 18 5.67 0.40 0.78
N PHE A 19 6.20 -0.41 1.70
CA PHE A 19 5.44 -1.55 2.24
C PHE A 19 4.33 -1.13 3.21
N PRO A 20 4.58 -0.22 4.17
CA PRO A 20 3.50 0.38 4.96
C PRO A 20 2.45 1.10 4.08
N LEU A 21 2.85 1.72 2.97
CA LEU A 21 1.89 2.31 2.03
C LEU A 21 0.97 1.25 1.41
N TYR A 22 1.55 0.12 1.00
CA TYR A 22 0.81 -1.02 0.50
C TYR A 22 -0.14 -1.60 1.55
N GLN A 23 0.34 -1.82 2.76
CA GLN A 23 -0.47 -2.38 3.84
C GLN A 23 -1.61 -1.45 4.24
N GLY A 24 -1.35 -0.14 4.35
CA GLY A 24 -2.37 0.86 4.59
C GLY A 24 -3.46 0.85 3.51
N ARG A 25 -3.07 0.64 2.25
CA ARG A 25 -4.02 0.53 1.13
C ARG A 25 -4.83 -0.76 1.16
N MET A 26 -4.24 -1.90 1.49
CA MET A 26 -4.96 -3.17 1.61
C MET A 26 -6.07 -3.08 2.66
N GLU A 27 -5.70 -2.61 3.86
CA GLU A 27 -6.64 -2.41 4.97
C GLU A 27 -7.76 -1.41 4.57
N LEU A 28 -7.43 -0.36 3.81
CA LEU A 28 -8.44 0.57 3.29
C LEU A 28 -9.38 -0.08 2.28
N MET A 29 -8.88 -0.99 1.44
CA MET A 29 -9.68 -1.74 0.48
C MET A 29 -10.65 -2.68 1.18
N GLU A 30 -10.20 -3.35 2.26
CA GLU A 30 -11.05 -4.20 3.10
C GLU A 30 -12.15 -3.37 3.78
N SER A 31 -11.78 -2.24 4.40
CA SER A 31 -12.72 -1.28 4.96
C SER A 31 -13.75 -0.81 3.91
N ASN A 32 -13.28 -0.44 2.72
CA ASN A 32 -14.15 -0.01 1.62
C ASN A 32 -15.09 -1.12 1.12
N SER A 33 -14.68 -2.39 1.18
CA SER A 33 -15.53 -3.52 0.78
C SER A 33 -16.73 -3.70 1.72
N VAL A 34 -16.53 -3.46 3.03
CA VAL A 34 -17.61 -3.44 4.03
C VAL A 34 -18.50 -2.23 3.80
N TYR A 35 -17.91 -1.06 3.58
CA TYR A 35 -18.63 0.20 3.36
C TYR A 35 -19.43 0.21 2.06
N ALA A 36 -18.98 -0.50 1.02
CA ALA A 36 -19.64 -0.55 -0.29
C ALA A 36 -21.10 -1.02 -0.21
N LYS A 37 -21.43 -1.90 0.75
CA LYS A 37 -22.81 -2.37 1.01
C LYS A 37 -23.78 -1.24 1.38
N TYR A 38 -23.25 -0.12 1.88
CA TYR A 38 -24.01 1.00 2.44
C TYR A 38 -23.96 2.26 1.56
N GLN A 39 -23.16 2.25 0.48
CA GLN A 39 -23.09 3.33 -0.49
C GLN A 39 -24.28 3.29 -1.46
N SER A 40 -24.94 4.43 -1.66
CA SER A 40 -25.92 4.57 -2.74
C SER A 40 -25.22 4.73 -4.09
N THR A 41 -25.73 4.08 -5.13
CA THR A 41 -25.24 4.05 -6.52
C THR A 41 -24.95 5.43 -7.15
N HIS A 42 -25.45 6.54 -6.56
CA HIS A 42 -25.34 7.90 -7.09
C HIS A 42 -24.38 8.86 -6.34
N SER A 43 -23.53 8.36 -5.44
CA SER A 43 -22.53 9.22 -4.81
C SER A 43 -21.44 9.64 -5.82
N LYS A 44 -21.54 10.83 -6.40
CA LYS A 44 -20.44 11.43 -7.18
C LYS A 44 -19.22 11.59 -6.27
N LYS A 45 -18.16 10.80 -6.52
CA LYS A 45 -16.85 10.98 -5.88
C LYS A 45 -16.32 12.37 -6.24
N LYS A 46 -16.42 13.33 -5.33
CA LYS A 46 -15.75 14.62 -5.48
C LYS A 46 -14.25 14.39 -5.32
N GLY A 47 -13.46 14.96 -6.24
CA GLY A 47 -12.01 14.96 -6.13
C GLY A 47 -11.55 15.46 -4.76
N VAL A 48 -10.50 14.85 -4.24
CA VAL A 48 -9.88 15.30 -3.00
C VAL A 48 -8.92 16.43 -3.34
N PRO A 49 -8.99 17.60 -2.67
CA PRO A 49 -8.07 18.70 -2.95
C PRO A 49 -6.65 18.34 -2.54
N PHE A 50 -5.66 18.82 -3.30
CA PHE A 50 -4.24 18.47 -3.15
C PHE A 50 -3.67 18.73 -1.74
N LEU A 51 -4.05 19.83 -1.07
CA LEU A 51 -3.58 20.10 0.30
C LEU A 51 -3.97 19.01 1.30
N TYR A 52 -5.12 18.36 1.10
CA TYR A 52 -5.57 17.28 1.97
C TYR A 52 -4.74 16.01 1.74
N TRP A 53 -4.14 15.84 0.57
CA TRP A 53 -3.24 14.72 0.28
C TRP A 53 -1.87 14.88 0.98
N LEU A 54 -1.37 16.13 1.09
CA LEU A 54 -0.08 16.41 1.74
C LEU A 54 -0.12 16.17 3.26
N PHE A 55 -1.30 16.25 3.88
CA PHE A 55 -1.50 16.05 5.31
C PHE A 55 -2.54 14.95 5.58
N PRO A 56 -2.10 13.70 5.86
CA PRO A 56 -2.99 12.58 6.13
C PRO A 56 -4.10 12.87 7.16
N PRO A 57 -3.87 13.56 8.31
CA PRO A 57 -4.94 13.89 9.26
C PRO A 57 -6.09 14.69 8.64
N LEU A 58 -5.78 15.61 7.71
CA LEU A 58 -6.78 16.46 7.06
C LEU A 58 -7.57 15.64 6.03
N TYR A 59 -6.90 14.77 5.26
CA TYR A 59 -7.54 13.83 4.33
C TYR A 59 -8.71 13.09 4.97
N PHE A 60 -8.47 12.47 6.13
CA PHE A 60 -9.45 11.66 6.81
C PHE A 60 -10.67 12.47 7.28
N ARG A 61 -10.46 13.71 7.74
CA ARG A 61 -11.56 14.63 8.08
C ARG A 61 -12.42 14.96 6.86
N TYR A 62 -11.79 15.21 5.71
CA TYR A 62 -12.50 15.51 4.47
C TYR A 62 -13.33 14.32 3.98
N VAL A 63 -12.74 13.13 3.96
CA VAL A 63 -13.42 11.89 3.54
C VAL A 63 -14.60 11.56 4.46
N LYS A 64 -14.44 11.70 5.78
CA LYS A 64 -15.54 11.50 6.75
C LYS A 64 -16.71 12.44 6.48
N LYS A 65 -16.43 13.72 6.20
CA LYS A 65 -17.46 14.74 5.93
C LYS A 65 -18.25 14.41 4.66
N GLN A 66 -17.59 13.90 3.61
CA GLN A 66 -18.28 13.51 2.38
C GLN A 66 -19.15 12.26 2.54
N ASN A 67 -18.73 11.30 3.36
CA ASN A 67 -19.34 9.98 3.46
C ASN A 67 -20.33 9.83 4.63
N ILE A 68 -20.68 10.93 5.29
CA ILE A 68 -21.44 10.89 6.55
C ILE A 68 -22.79 10.17 6.45
N LYS A 69 -23.50 10.29 5.31
CA LYS A 69 -24.77 9.61 5.08
C LYS A 69 -24.62 8.08 5.00
N GLY A 70 -23.57 7.60 4.33
CA GLY A 70 -23.28 6.17 4.26
C GLY A 70 -22.75 5.64 5.59
N LEU A 71 -21.87 6.40 6.26
CA LEU A 71 -21.38 6.04 7.59
C LEU A 71 -22.52 5.93 8.60
N ASN A 72 -23.52 6.81 8.54
CA ASN A 72 -24.70 6.73 9.41
C ASN A 72 -25.52 5.46 9.16
N ARG A 73 -25.59 4.96 7.93
CA ARG A 73 -26.25 3.68 7.61
C ARG A 73 -25.44 2.50 8.12
N LEU A 74 -24.13 2.52 7.88
CA LEU A 74 -23.20 1.52 8.39
C LEU A 74 -23.24 1.43 9.92
N PHE A 75 -23.29 2.56 10.63
CA PHE A 75 -23.33 2.63 12.09
C PHE A 75 -24.54 1.91 12.71
N LYS A 76 -25.64 1.77 11.96
CA LYS A 76 -26.82 1.01 12.41
C LYS A 76 -26.54 -0.50 12.52
N ASN A 77 -25.58 -1.01 11.78
CA ASN A 77 -25.09 -2.38 11.89
C ASN A 77 -23.78 -2.39 12.70
N LYS A 78 -23.87 -2.77 13.97
CA LYS A 78 -22.75 -2.70 14.91
C LYS A 78 -21.55 -3.55 14.47
N ASP A 79 -21.78 -4.74 13.90
CA ASP A 79 -20.72 -5.65 13.50
C ASP A 79 -19.99 -5.15 12.26
N ASP A 80 -20.73 -4.74 11.23
CA ASP A 80 -20.14 -4.16 10.03
C ASP A 80 -19.41 -2.84 10.33
N PHE A 81 -19.95 -2.00 11.23
CA PHE A 81 -19.28 -0.78 11.66
C PHE A 81 -17.96 -1.07 12.40
N ARG A 82 -17.96 -2.05 13.32
CA ARG A 82 -16.76 -2.46 14.05
C ARG A 82 -15.68 -2.96 13.09
N ASN A 83 -16.05 -3.78 12.11
CA ASN A 83 -15.13 -4.29 11.09
C ASN A 83 -14.59 -3.16 10.22
N PHE A 84 -15.45 -2.31 9.68
CA PHE A 84 -15.06 -1.13 8.90
C PHE A 84 -14.08 -0.24 9.66
N TYR A 85 -14.40 0.10 10.92
CA TYR A 85 -13.59 0.98 11.74
C TYR A 85 -12.25 0.35 12.13
N GLY A 86 -12.24 -0.96 12.40
CA GLY A 86 -11.01 -1.71 12.66
C GLY A 86 -10.02 -1.64 11.50
N PHE A 87 -10.47 -1.98 10.29
CA PHE A 87 -9.64 -1.89 9.08
C PHE A 87 -9.25 -0.44 8.74
N TYR A 88 -10.17 0.50 8.92
CA TYR A 88 -9.90 1.92 8.70
C TYR A 88 -8.83 2.47 9.64
N ASN A 89 -8.89 2.12 10.93
CA ASN A 89 -7.90 2.59 11.91
C ASN A 89 -6.52 1.97 11.66
N LYS A 90 -6.46 0.67 11.32
CA LYS A 90 -5.20 0.02 10.89
C LYS A 90 -4.61 0.68 9.66
N SER A 91 -5.46 0.94 8.66
CA SER A 91 -5.06 1.63 7.43
C SER A 91 -4.40 2.97 7.73
N ILE A 92 -5.02 3.79 8.60
CA ILE A 92 -4.47 5.07 9.03
C ILE A 92 -3.10 4.91 9.67
N ALA A 93 -2.95 3.95 10.60
CA ALA A 93 -1.67 3.72 11.28
C ALA A 93 -0.55 3.42 10.28
N TRP A 94 -0.81 2.53 9.31
CA TRP A 94 0.16 2.21 8.27
C TRP A 94 0.48 3.37 7.33
N TYR A 95 -0.49 4.23 7.02
CA TYR A 95 -0.23 5.46 6.28
C TYR A 95 0.70 6.42 7.03
N PHE A 96 0.56 6.54 8.36
CA PHE A 96 1.51 7.34 9.15
C PHE A 96 2.90 6.73 9.20
N VAL A 97 3.00 5.40 9.34
CA VAL A 97 4.30 4.70 9.29
C VAL A 97 4.97 4.90 7.92
N SER A 98 4.20 4.77 6.83
CA SER A 98 4.68 5.05 5.47
C SER A 98 5.17 6.49 5.31
N TYR A 99 4.43 7.45 5.85
CA TYR A 99 4.80 8.86 5.81
C TYR A 99 6.10 9.12 6.57
N ALA A 100 6.28 8.52 7.76
CA ALA A 100 7.54 8.60 8.50
C ALA A 100 8.70 7.97 7.70
N GLY A 101 8.49 6.78 7.12
CA GLY A 101 9.46 6.15 6.24
C GLY A 101 9.84 7.00 5.03
N PHE A 102 8.88 7.74 4.45
CA PHE A 102 9.16 8.67 3.36
C PHE A 102 10.03 9.85 3.79
N LEU A 103 9.79 10.42 4.98
CA LEU A 103 10.63 11.49 5.50
C LEU A 103 12.06 11.02 5.76
N ASN A 104 12.23 9.83 6.34
CA ASN A 104 13.56 9.23 6.49
C ASN A 104 14.20 8.95 5.12
N ALA A 105 13.42 8.48 4.14
CA ALA A 105 13.92 8.21 2.80
C ALA A 105 14.42 9.47 2.10
N ILE A 106 13.78 10.63 2.35
CA ILE A 106 14.26 11.92 1.88
C ILE A 106 15.62 12.24 2.52
N GLU A 107 15.74 12.11 3.84
CA GLU A 107 16.98 12.35 4.57
C GLU A 107 18.12 11.45 4.10
N SER A 108 17.92 10.13 4.04
CA SER A 108 18.95 9.18 3.61
C SER A 108 19.31 9.32 2.14
N THR A 109 18.37 9.70 1.27
CA THR A 109 18.69 10.04 -0.13
C THR A 109 19.61 11.25 -0.21
N TYR A 110 19.36 12.29 0.59
CA TYR A 110 20.24 13.45 0.63
C TYR A 110 21.63 13.08 1.17
N GLY A 111 21.70 12.34 2.27
CA GLY A 111 22.98 11.90 2.86
C GLY A 111 23.83 11.07 1.89
N VAL A 112 23.24 10.11 1.17
CA VAL A 112 23.96 9.33 0.15
C VAL A 112 24.51 10.21 -0.97
N LEU A 113 23.79 11.25 -1.39
CA LEU A 113 24.25 12.15 -2.45
C LEU A 113 25.32 13.14 -1.98
N GLU A 114 25.25 13.54 -0.71
CA GLU A 114 26.27 14.38 -0.06
C GLU A 114 27.59 13.62 0.08
N ASP A 115 27.55 12.35 0.49
CA ASP A 115 28.72 11.46 0.57
C ASP A 115 29.41 11.21 -0.78
N LEU A 116 28.71 11.44 -1.89
CA LEU A 116 29.24 11.32 -3.26
C LEU A 116 29.92 12.61 -3.76
N GLU A 117 29.91 13.68 -2.96
CA GLU A 117 30.58 14.96 -3.24
C GLU A 117 30.25 15.56 -4.63
N LEU A 118 29.02 15.40 -5.10
CA LEU A 118 28.59 15.78 -6.46
C LEU A 118 28.48 17.31 -6.70
N GLY A 119 28.83 18.12 -5.70
CA GLY A 119 28.86 19.58 -5.77
C GLY A 119 27.51 20.19 -6.18
N PHE A 120 27.48 20.96 -7.27
CA PHE A 120 26.26 21.63 -7.73
C PHE A 120 25.20 20.67 -8.29
N LEU A 121 25.57 19.42 -8.61
CA LEU A 121 24.64 18.41 -9.11
C LEU A 121 23.82 17.72 -8.01
N THR A 122 24.22 17.87 -6.74
CA THR A 122 23.59 17.20 -5.58
C THR A 122 22.10 17.52 -5.49
N ILE A 123 21.72 18.80 -5.50
CA ILE A 123 20.32 19.24 -5.36
C ILE A 123 19.43 18.80 -6.54
N PRO A 124 19.79 19.04 -7.82
CA PRO A 124 18.95 18.59 -8.92
C PRO A 124 18.82 17.06 -8.96
N LEU A 125 19.90 16.32 -8.69
CA LEU A 125 19.86 14.86 -8.67
C LEU A 125 19.00 14.32 -7.52
N PHE A 126 19.11 14.94 -6.33
CA PHE A 126 18.27 14.65 -5.19
C PHE A 126 16.78 14.80 -5.53
N LEU A 127 16.38 15.93 -6.12
CA LEU A 127 15.00 16.17 -6.51
C LEU A 127 14.50 15.14 -7.54
N VAL A 128 15.33 14.80 -8.53
CA VAL A 128 15.00 13.79 -9.54
C VAL A 128 14.83 12.41 -8.90
N ILE A 129 15.74 11.99 -8.02
CA ILE A 129 15.69 10.67 -7.37
C ILE A 129 14.47 10.56 -6.47
N VAL A 130 14.27 11.52 -5.57
CA VAL A 130 13.13 11.51 -4.63
C VAL A 130 11.81 11.51 -5.39
N THR A 131 11.66 12.36 -6.41
CA THR A 131 10.42 12.43 -7.21
C THR A 131 10.19 11.14 -7.98
N SER A 132 11.24 10.56 -8.57
CA SER A 132 11.14 9.31 -9.35
C SER A 132 10.75 8.14 -8.45
N LEU A 133 11.43 7.96 -7.32
CA LEU A 133 11.15 6.88 -6.38
C LEU A 133 9.79 7.04 -5.70
N PHE A 134 9.36 8.27 -5.45
CA PHE A 134 8.01 8.54 -4.98
C PHE A 134 6.94 8.08 -5.97
N ILE A 135 7.08 8.45 -7.25
CA ILE A 135 6.15 8.05 -8.32
C ILE A 135 6.18 6.53 -8.51
N LEU A 136 7.37 5.94 -8.59
CA LEU A 136 7.56 4.50 -8.76
C LEU A 136 6.99 3.71 -7.58
N GLY A 137 7.22 4.16 -6.34
CA GLY A 137 6.67 3.55 -5.14
C GLY A 137 5.14 3.57 -5.15
N HIS A 138 4.53 4.71 -5.46
CA HIS A 138 3.08 4.81 -5.62
C HIS A 138 2.54 3.91 -6.73
N HIS A 139 3.20 3.88 -7.89
CA HIS A 139 2.83 3.02 -9.00
C HIS A 139 2.94 1.53 -8.65
N TYR A 140 4.01 1.14 -7.95
CA TYR A 140 4.22 -0.22 -7.46
C TYR A 140 3.11 -0.64 -6.48
N VAL A 141 2.77 0.23 -5.52
CA VAL A 141 1.66 -0.02 -4.59
C VAL A 141 0.32 -0.13 -5.31
N ASN A 142 0.06 0.74 -6.30
CA ASN A 142 -1.13 0.65 -7.15
C ASN A 142 -1.21 -0.70 -7.87
N TYR A 143 -0.08 -1.16 -8.44
CA TYR A 143 0.03 -2.43 -9.14
C TYR A 143 -0.23 -3.61 -8.21
N MET A 144 0.44 -3.66 -7.04
CA MET A 144 0.29 -4.73 -6.04
C MET A 144 -1.13 -4.79 -5.46
N ALA A 145 -1.78 -3.65 -5.29
CA ALA A 145 -3.16 -3.56 -4.81
C ALA A 145 -4.19 -3.80 -5.93
N SER A 146 -3.78 -3.90 -7.19
CA SER A 146 -4.70 -4.15 -8.29
C SER A 146 -5.16 -5.61 -8.34
N ASN A 147 -6.39 -5.84 -8.80
CA ASN A 147 -6.90 -7.20 -9.04
C ASN A 147 -6.04 -7.98 -10.05
N GLN A 148 -5.28 -7.30 -10.91
CA GLN A 148 -4.44 -7.97 -11.91
C GLN A 148 -3.31 -8.75 -11.25
N HIS A 149 -2.68 -8.21 -10.20
CA HIS A 149 -1.65 -8.94 -9.45
C HIS A 149 -2.24 -10.21 -8.82
N ARG A 150 -3.41 -10.08 -8.17
CA ARG A 150 -4.13 -11.22 -7.58
C ARG A 150 -4.48 -12.29 -8.62
N ILE A 151 -4.97 -11.91 -9.79
CA ILE A 151 -5.31 -12.84 -10.87
C ILE A 151 -4.06 -13.57 -11.39
N ARG A 152 -2.94 -12.85 -11.58
CA ARG A 152 -1.68 -13.48 -12.03
C ARG A 152 -1.14 -14.48 -11.00
N PHE A 153 -1.18 -14.12 -9.71
CA PHE A 153 -0.78 -15.01 -8.63
C PHE A 153 -1.66 -16.27 -8.56
N ILE A 154 -2.98 -16.12 -8.65
CA ILE A 154 -3.89 -17.27 -8.68
C ILE A 154 -3.60 -18.16 -9.89
N LYS A 155 -3.34 -17.56 -11.07
CA LYS A 155 -2.99 -18.30 -12.28
C LYS A 155 -1.67 -19.06 -12.14
N SER A 156 -0.64 -18.46 -11.53
CA SER A 156 0.64 -19.15 -11.31
C SER A 156 0.47 -20.33 -10.36
N VAL A 157 -0.21 -20.13 -9.24
CA VAL A 157 -0.48 -21.21 -8.26
C VAL A 157 -1.31 -22.34 -8.89
N ALA A 158 -2.34 -22.01 -9.68
CA ALA A 158 -3.15 -23.02 -10.38
C ALA A 158 -2.31 -23.81 -11.41
N SER A 159 -1.45 -23.12 -12.16
CA SER A 159 -0.53 -23.76 -13.12
C SER A 159 0.43 -24.71 -12.42
N ASP A 160 1.02 -24.31 -11.30
CA ASP A 160 1.92 -25.13 -10.51
C ASP A 160 1.21 -26.34 -9.90
N TYR A 161 -0.01 -26.15 -9.38
CA TYR A 161 -0.85 -27.25 -8.88
C TYR A 161 -1.14 -28.29 -9.97
N HIS A 162 -1.54 -27.85 -11.17
CA HIS A 162 -1.79 -28.76 -12.29
C HIS A 162 -0.53 -29.51 -12.73
N ARG A 163 0.63 -28.85 -12.70
CA ARG A 163 1.93 -29.47 -13.00
C ARG A 163 2.29 -30.54 -11.97
N ILE A 164 2.13 -30.26 -10.68
CA ILE A 164 2.40 -31.23 -9.59
C ILE A 164 1.43 -32.42 -9.67
N LYS A 165 0.13 -32.17 -9.89
CA LYS A 165 -0.87 -33.24 -10.04
C LYS A 165 -0.58 -34.15 -11.24
N LYS A 166 -0.08 -33.61 -12.35
CA LYS A 166 0.30 -34.39 -13.53
C LYS A 166 1.56 -35.24 -13.30
N GLN A 167 2.44 -34.81 -12.40
CA GLN A 167 3.69 -35.50 -12.05
C GLN A 167 3.53 -36.52 -10.92
N THR A 168 2.41 -36.48 -10.19
CA THR A 168 2.13 -37.42 -9.10
C THR A 168 1.18 -38.52 -9.61
N PRO A 169 1.64 -39.76 -9.84
CA PRO A 169 0.75 -40.84 -10.24
C PRO A 169 -0.29 -41.11 -9.14
N PRO A 170 -1.52 -41.56 -9.49
CA PRO A 170 -2.52 -41.89 -8.48
C PRO A 170 -1.99 -43.00 -7.58
N ASN A 171 -2.07 -42.80 -6.25
CA ASN A 171 -1.80 -43.86 -5.27
C ASN A 171 -2.62 -45.09 -5.67
N GLN A 172 -1.95 -46.14 -6.14
CA GLN A 172 -2.60 -47.42 -6.35
C GLN A 172 -3.13 -47.92 -4.99
N PRO A 173 -4.36 -48.45 -4.92
CA PRO A 173 -4.86 -49.05 -3.69
C PRO A 173 -3.91 -50.16 -3.25
N LYS A 174 -3.54 -50.17 -1.97
CA LYS A 174 -2.83 -51.30 -1.36
C LYS A 174 -3.72 -52.54 -1.54
N ASN A 175 -3.31 -53.47 -2.39
CA ASN A 175 -3.83 -54.83 -2.33
C ASN A 175 -3.39 -55.40 -0.98
N LEU A 176 -4.37 -55.59 -0.09
CA LEU A 176 -4.27 -56.47 1.06
C LEU A 176 -4.45 -57.89 0.52
N ASP A 177 -3.33 -58.57 0.32
CA ASP A 177 -3.27 -60.03 0.37
C ASP A 177 -2.82 -60.45 1.77
#